data_AF-A0A835DSK5-F1
#
_entry.id   AF-A0A835DSK5-F1
#
_cell.length_a   1.000
_cell.length_b   1.000
_cell.length_c   1.000
_cell.angle_alpha   90.00
_cell.angle_beta   90.00
_cell.angle_gamma   90.00
#
_symmetry.space_group_name_H-M   'P 1'
#
loop_
_entity.id
_entity.type
_entity.pdbx_description
1 polymer ?
#
loop_
_entity_poly.entity_id
_entity_poly.type
_entity_poly.pdbx_seq_one_letter_code
_entity_poly.pdbx_strand_id
1 'polypeptide(L)'
;MMKSPEEEHPRKAFGWAARDPSGVLSPFKFSRRATGDEDVTFKVLYCGICHSDLHIVRNKMGQVHVPPRPWAVMGTMDGFIDTVFAVHPLLPLIGLLKSHGKLVMVGGPDRPLELPIFPLLMGRKIVAGSCIGGMKETQEMVDFAAKHNISADVEVIPMDYVNTAMEHLAKADVKYRFVINMGNTLTAA
;
A
#
# COMPACT_ATOMS: atom_id res chain seq x y z
N MET A 1 -6.87 19.95 -31.43
CA MET A 1 -5.56 19.39 -31.01
C MET A 1 -5.56 19.35 -29.49
N MET A 2 -5.37 18.19 -28.88
CA MET A 2 -5.24 18.05 -27.42
C MET A 2 -3.89 18.67 -27.03
N LYS A 3 -3.89 19.64 -26.10
CA LYS A 3 -2.65 20.25 -25.61
C LYS A 3 -1.81 19.19 -24.88
N SER A 4 -0.48 19.27 -24.97
CA SER A 4 0.38 18.36 -24.22
C SER A 4 0.23 18.61 -22.71
N PRO A 5 0.34 17.57 -21.85
CA PRO A 5 0.27 17.72 -20.38
C PRO A 5 1.29 18.72 -19.82
N GLU A 6 2.35 18.99 -20.57
CA GLU A 6 3.42 19.92 -20.28
C GLU A 6 2.99 21.40 -20.43
N GLU A 7 2.01 21.70 -21.29
CA GLU A 7 1.63 23.07 -21.69
C GLU A 7 0.17 23.42 -21.41
N GLU A 8 -0.60 22.48 -20.87
CA GLU A 8 -2.03 22.64 -20.65
C GLU A 8 -2.37 23.73 -19.61
N HIS A 9 -1.51 23.95 -18.62
CA HIS A 9 -1.83 24.74 -17.44
C HIS A 9 -0.72 25.73 -16.99
N PRO A 10 -1.06 26.77 -16.20
CA PRO A 10 -0.12 27.85 -15.88
C PRO A 10 0.99 27.47 -14.88
N ARG A 11 0.79 26.47 -14.01
CA ARG A 11 1.81 26.08 -13.02
C ARG A 11 2.67 24.94 -13.56
N LYS A 12 3.91 25.23 -13.93
CA LYS A 12 4.88 24.17 -14.27
C LYS A 12 5.24 23.36 -13.02
N ALA A 13 5.35 22.06 -13.19
CA ALA A 13 5.66 21.08 -12.16
C ALA A 13 6.65 20.06 -12.71
N PHE A 14 7.40 19.45 -11.81
CA PHE A 14 8.37 18.42 -12.11
C PHE A 14 8.09 17.22 -11.21
N GLY A 15 8.19 16.03 -11.77
CA GLY A 15 7.98 14.78 -11.06
C GLY A 15 8.66 13.64 -11.81
N TRP A 16 8.41 12.42 -11.36
CA TRP A 16 8.81 11.23 -12.10
C TRP A 16 7.57 10.42 -12.42
N ALA A 17 7.52 9.85 -13.62
CA ALA A 17 6.39 9.07 -14.09
C ALA A 17 6.86 7.85 -14.88
N ALA A 18 6.13 6.75 -14.73
CA ALA A 18 6.19 5.64 -15.66
C ALA A 18 5.28 5.99 -16.84
N ARG A 19 5.84 5.96 -18.05
CA ARG A 19 5.15 6.39 -19.28
C ARG A 19 4.78 5.22 -20.19
N ASP A 20 5.16 4.02 -19.79
CA ASP A 20 4.91 2.78 -20.51
C ASP A 20 4.82 1.59 -19.53
N PRO A 21 4.34 0.41 -19.97
CA PRO A 21 4.15 -0.76 -19.10
C PRO A 21 5.42 -1.38 -18.51
N SER A 22 6.62 -0.91 -18.87
CA SER A 22 7.86 -1.32 -18.18
C SER A 22 7.84 -0.93 -16.70
N GLY A 23 7.10 0.13 -16.36
CA GLY A 23 7.04 0.66 -15.01
C GLY A 23 8.35 1.31 -14.56
N VAL A 24 9.21 1.74 -15.49
CA VAL A 24 10.41 2.51 -15.17
C VAL A 24 10.01 3.96 -14.96
N LEU A 25 10.26 4.49 -13.77
CA LEU A 25 10.02 5.89 -13.45
C LEU A 25 11.14 6.74 -14.07
N SER A 26 10.77 7.79 -14.79
CA SER A 26 11.72 8.74 -15.38
C SER A 26 11.28 10.18 -15.10
N PRO A 27 12.21 11.15 -15.04
CA PRO A 27 11.90 12.57 -14.92
C PRO A 27 10.87 13.02 -15.94
N PHE A 28 9.88 13.79 -15.47
CA PHE A 28 8.75 14.25 -16.26
C PHE A 28 8.38 15.67 -15.85
N LYS A 29 8.24 16.55 -16.85
CA LYS A 29 7.73 17.91 -16.68
C LYS A 29 6.26 17.88 -17.01
N PHE A 30 5.44 18.54 -16.20
CA PHE A 30 4.02 18.64 -16.43
C PHE A 30 3.50 20.00 -15.97
N SER A 31 2.26 20.30 -16.29
CA SER A 31 1.61 21.51 -15.84
C SER A 31 0.40 21.20 -14.97
N ARG A 32 0.15 22.08 -13.99
CA ARG A 32 -0.99 22.02 -13.07
C ARG A 32 -1.78 23.31 -13.18
N ARG A 33 -3.10 23.21 -13.00
CA ARG A 33 -3.98 24.39 -12.93
C ARG A 33 -3.57 25.29 -11.75
N ALA A 34 -4.03 26.54 -11.79
CA ALA A 34 -3.88 27.44 -10.65
C ALA A 34 -4.66 26.88 -9.45
N THR A 35 -4.10 27.05 -8.25
CA THR A 35 -4.79 26.80 -6.97
C THR A 35 -5.96 27.78 -6.89
N GLY A 36 -7.18 27.26 -6.85
CA GLY A 36 -8.41 28.02 -6.61
C GLY A 36 -8.74 28.13 -5.13
N ASP A 37 -9.85 28.80 -4.83
CA ASP A 37 -10.23 29.15 -3.45
C ASP A 37 -10.62 27.94 -2.58
N GLU A 38 -10.97 26.81 -3.21
CA GLU A 38 -11.30 25.55 -2.54
C GLU A 38 -10.14 24.54 -2.51
N ASP A 39 -8.98 24.91 -3.06
CA ASP A 39 -7.85 23.99 -3.15
C ASP A 39 -6.86 24.17 -1.99
N VAL A 40 -6.29 23.06 -1.54
CA VAL A 40 -5.19 23.07 -0.57
C VAL A 40 -3.89 22.66 -1.25
N THR A 41 -2.83 23.45 -1.06
CA THR A 41 -1.50 23.14 -1.58
C THR A 41 -0.60 22.64 -0.46
N PHE A 42 -0.16 21.39 -0.57
CA PHE A 42 0.76 20.78 0.39
C PHE A 42 2.19 20.77 -0.15
N LYS A 43 3.15 21.04 0.73
CA LYS A 43 4.57 20.75 0.48
C LYS A 43 4.86 19.32 0.95
N VAL A 44 5.06 18.41 0.01
CA VAL A 44 5.44 17.02 0.32
C VAL A 44 6.95 16.95 0.56
N LEU A 45 7.35 16.68 1.80
CA LEU A 45 8.76 16.49 2.15
C LEU A 45 9.21 15.04 1.97
N TYR A 46 8.31 14.10 2.24
CA TYR A 46 8.57 12.67 2.22
C TYR A 46 7.40 11.90 1.58
N CYS A 47 7.70 10.83 0.84
CA CYS A 47 6.70 9.96 0.24
C CYS A 47 7.07 8.50 0.45
N GLY A 48 6.21 7.71 1.09
CA GLY A 48 6.47 6.29 1.34
C GLY A 48 6.05 5.42 0.16
N ILE A 49 6.91 4.50 -0.27
CA ILE A 49 6.60 3.51 -1.31
C ILE A 49 6.11 2.23 -0.65
N CYS A 50 5.10 1.59 -1.22
CA CYS A 50 4.62 0.27 -0.81
C CYS A 50 4.50 -0.69 -2.00
N HIS A 51 4.22 -1.97 -1.71
CA HIS A 51 4.12 -2.99 -2.74
C HIS A 51 2.99 -2.72 -3.75
N SER A 52 1.91 -2.01 -3.35
CA SER A 52 0.85 -1.62 -4.27
C SER A 52 1.30 -0.65 -5.36
N ASP A 53 2.32 0.17 -5.10
CA ASP A 53 2.89 1.05 -6.13
C ASP A 53 3.51 0.25 -7.27
N LEU A 54 4.07 -0.94 -6.99
CA LEU A 54 4.60 -1.84 -8.01
C LEU A 54 3.49 -2.31 -8.96
N HIS A 55 2.30 -2.59 -8.42
CA HIS A 55 1.15 -3.02 -9.21
C HIS A 55 0.63 -1.89 -10.09
N ILE A 56 0.55 -0.66 -9.56
CA ILE A 56 0.14 0.52 -10.32
C ILE A 56 1.12 0.80 -11.46
N VAL A 57 2.42 0.70 -11.19
CA VAL A 57 3.47 1.11 -12.12
C VAL A 57 3.78 0.05 -13.18
N ARG A 58 3.73 -1.25 -12.86
CA ARG A 58 4.10 -2.35 -13.77
C ARG A 58 2.92 -3.11 -14.36
N ASN A 59 1.69 -2.86 -13.93
CA ASN A 59 0.49 -3.59 -14.37
C ASN A 59 0.68 -5.14 -14.33
N LYS A 60 1.38 -5.65 -13.30
CA LYS A 60 1.71 -7.07 -13.11
C LYS A 60 1.38 -7.53 -11.69
N MET A 61 0.84 -8.74 -11.57
CA MET A 61 0.43 -9.33 -10.29
C MET A 61 0.99 -10.76 -10.15
N GLY A 62 1.33 -11.15 -8.92
CA GLY A 62 1.98 -12.43 -8.59
C GLY A 62 1.16 -13.26 -7.62
N GLN A 63 1.50 -14.54 -7.48
CA GLN A 63 0.91 -15.45 -6.49
C GLN A 63 1.79 -15.51 -5.25
N VAL A 64 1.20 -15.58 -4.06
CA VAL A 64 1.93 -15.77 -2.79
C VAL A 64 1.72 -17.20 -2.31
N HIS A 65 2.84 -17.89 -2.06
CA HIS A 65 2.84 -19.20 -1.43
C HIS A 65 2.79 -19.03 0.10
N VAL A 66 1.64 -19.31 0.70
CA VAL A 66 1.49 -19.32 2.16
C VAL A 66 1.97 -20.69 2.68
N PRO A 67 2.93 -20.74 3.63
CA PRO A 67 3.43 -22.01 4.14
C PRO A 67 2.33 -22.79 4.89
N PRO A 68 2.25 -24.12 4.73
CA PRO A 68 1.33 -24.94 5.51
C PRO A 68 1.73 -24.90 7.00
N ARG A 69 0.82 -24.40 7.85
CA ARG A 69 1.04 -24.33 9.31
C ARG A 69 0.48 -25.57 10.04
N PRO A 70 1.07 -25.96 11.19
CA PRO A 70 0.60 -27.11 11.97
C PRO A 70 -0.81 -26.92 12.53
N TRP A 71 -1.60 -27.99 12.56
CA TRP A 71 -2.97 -28.08 13.10
C TRP A 71 -3.07 -27.78 14.61
N ALA A 72 -1.94 -27.71 15.33
CA ALA A 72 -1.88 -27.52 16.78
C ALA A 72 -2.40 -26.15 17.27
N VAL A 73 -2.54 -25.17 16.38
CA VAL A 73 -2.96 -23.79 16.71
C VAL A 73 -4.38 -23.46 16.23
N MET A 74 -5.18 -24.44 15.82
CA MET A 74 -6.56 -24.24 15.40
C MET A 74 -7.43 -23.68 16.53
N GLY A 75 -8.28 -22.70 16.22
CA GLY A 75 -9.21 -22.11 17.18
C GLY A 75 -8.56 -21.34 18.33
N THR A 76 -7.36 -20.79 18.15
CA THR A 76 -6.63 -20.08 19.21
C THR A 76 -6.59 -18.56 19.05
N MET A 77 -6.90 -18.05 17.86
CA MET A 77 -6.76 -16.63 17.53
C MET A 77 -8.10 -15.91 17.61
N ASP A 78 -8.13 -14.74 18.26
CA ASP A 78 -9.33 -13.89 18.34
C ASP A 78 -9.57 -13.10 17.05
N GLY A 79 -8.51 -12.82 16.30
CA GLY A 79 -8.63 -12.18 15.00
C GLY A 79 -7.36 -12.28 14.16
N PHE A 80 -7.52 -12.07 12.85
CA PHE A 80 -6.44 -11.90 11.89
C PHE A 80 -6.65 -10.60 11.13
N ILE A 81 -5.54 -9.91 10.84
CA ILE A 81 -5.49 -8.83 9.86
C ILE A 81 -4.70 -9.39 8.68
N ASP A 82 -5.37 -9.57 7.55
CA ASP A 82 -4.77 -10.06 6.33
C ASP A 82 -4.31 -8.91 5.44
N THR A 83 -2.99 -8.75 5.36
CA THR A 83 -2.32 -7.71 4.58
C THR A 83 -1.75 -8.25 3.26
N VAL A 84 -2.06 -9.48 2.87
CA VAL A 84 -1.48 -10.13 1.69
C VAL A 84 -2.16 -9.62 0.42
N PHE A 85 -1.38 -9.04 -0.49
CA PHE A 85 -1.88 -8.47 -1.76
C PHE A 85 -2.01 -9.50 -2.90
N ALA A 86 -1.99 -10.79 -2.58
CA ALA A 86 -2.01 -11.87 -3.57
C ALA A 86 -3.04 -12.92 -3.19
N VAL A 87 -3.44 -13.70 -4.19
CA VAL A 87 -4.41 -14.79 -4.02
C VAL A 87 -3.83 -15.88 -3.14
N HIS A 88 -4.52 -16.18 -2.05
CA HIS A 88 -4.15 -17.23 -1.11
C HIS A 88 -5.42 -17.83 -0.46
N PRO A 89 -5.37 -19.09 0.00
CA PRO A 89 -6.55 -19.74 0.57
C PRO A 89 -6.91 -19.17 1.95
N LEU A 90 -8.19 -18.87 2.17
CA LEU A 90 -8.69 -18.33 3.45
C LEU A 90 -8.97 -19.41 4.50
N LEU A 91 -9.18 -20.66 4.06
CA LEU A 91 -9.53 -21.78 4.95
C LEU A 91 -8.54 -21.97 6.11
N PRO A 92 -7.20 -21.91 5.92
CA PRO A 92 -6.25 -22.00 7.02
C PRO A 92 -6.41 -20.86 8.02
N LEU A 93 -6.62 -19.62 7.56
CA LEU A 93 -6.78 -18.46 8.44
C LEU A 93 -8.07 -18.58 9.26
N ILE A 94 -9.17 -18.95 8.61
CA ILE A 94 -10.46 -19.15 9.26
C ILE A 94 -10.40 -20.33 10.24
N GLY A 95 -9.65 -21.39 9.94
CA GLY A 95 -9.46 -22.54 10.85
C GLY A 95 -8.73 -22.17 12.15
N LEU A 96 -7.85 -21.17 12.10
CA LEU A 96 -7.10 -20.69 13.27
C LEU A 96 -7.91 -19.78 14.19
N LEU A 97 -8.99 -19.18 13.68
CA LEU A 97 -9.87 -18.31 14.47
C LEU A 97 -10.70 -19.11 15.49
N LYS A 98 -10.85 -18.56 16.70
CA LYS A 98 -11.85 -18.98 17.69
C LYS A 98 -13.28 -18.82 17.17
N SER A 99 -14.24 -19.35 17.92
CA SER A 99 -15.64 -18.96 17.75
C SER A 99 -15.79 -17.44 17.96
N HIS A 100 -16.55 -16.77 17.10
CA HIS A 100 -16.68 -15.30 17.02
C HIS A 100 -15.39 -14.56 16.60
N GLY A 101 -14.37 -15.29 16.14
CA GLY A 101 -13.15 -14.67 15.64
C GLY A 101 -13.38 -13.86 14.36
N LYS A 102 -12.54 -12.85 14.14
CA LYS A 102 -12.66 -11.92 13.02
C LYS A 102 -11.46 -12.00 12.07
N LEU A 103 -11.71 -12.20 10.79
CA LEU A 103 -10.71 -11.99 9.73
C LEU A 103 -10.97 -10.63 9.08
N VAL A 104 -10.02 -9.71 9.17
CA VAL A 104 -10.09 -8.37 8.57
C VAL A 104 -9.17 -8.32 7.37
N MET A 105 -9.75 -8.17 6.18
CA MET A 105 -9.08 -8.06 4.90
C MET A 105 -8.62 -6.61 4.69
N VAL A 106 -7.32 -6.43 4.52
CA VAL A 106 -6.67 -5.15 4.18
C VAL A 106 -5.91 -5.28 2.84
N GLY A 107 -5.43 -6.47 2.52
CA GLY A 107 -4.86 -6.80 1.21
C GLY A 107 -5.91 -6.83 0.10
N GLY A 108 -5.53 -6.38 -1.10
CA GLY A 108 -6.39 -6.35 -2.28
C GLY A 108 -5.92 -7.34 -3.36
N PRO A 109 -6.34 -8.61 -3.32
CA PRO A 109 -6.01 -9.56 -4.37
C PRO A 109 -6.73 -9.23 -5.68
N ASP A 110 -6.14 -9.65 -6.80
CA ASP A 110 -6.60 -9.39 -8.16
C ASP A 110 -7.74 -10.30 -8.63
N ARG A 111 -7.92 -11.44 -7.95
CA ARG A 111 -8.97 -12.41 -8.21
C ARG A 111 -9.80 -12.63 -6.94
N PRO A 112 -11.09 -12.97 -7.08
CA PRO A 112 -11.93 -13.33 -5.95
C PRO A 112 -11.30 -14.45 -5.12
N LEU A 113 -11.32 -14.29 -3.79
CA LEU A 113 -10.92 -15.34 -2.87
C LEU A 113 -12.12 -16.26 -2.59
N GLU A 114 -11.86 -17.57 -2.54
CA GLU A 114 -12.88 -18.53 -2.13
C GLU A 114 -13.13 -18.45 -0.62
N LEU A 115 -14.38 -18.15 -0.26
CA LEU A 115 -14.80 -18.03 1.12
C LEU A 115 -15.45 -19.33 1.61
N PRO A 116 -14.80 -20.10 2.50
CA PRO A 116 -15.37 -21.36 3.00
C PRO A 116 -16.50 -21.07 4.01
N ILE A 117 -17.74 -21.32 3.60
CA ILE A 117 -18.94 -20.98 4.38
C ILE A 117 -19.12 -21.85 5.63
N PHE A 118 -18.90 -23.16 5.53
CA PHE A 118 -19.12 -24.10 6.65
C PHE A 118 -18.31 -23.74 7.92
N PRO A 119 -16.99 -23.47 7.83
CA PRO A 119 -16.21 -23.01 9.00
C PRO A 119 -16.66 -21.68 9.60
N LEU A 120 -17.21 -20.77 8.79
CA LEU A 120 -17.75 -19.50 9.27
C LEU A 120 -19.03 -19.72 10.09
N LEU A 121 -19.93 -20.56 9.58
CA LEU A 121 -21.19 -20.90 10.26
C LEU A 121 -20.94 -21.61 11.59
N MET A 122 -20.12 -22.68 11.57
CA MET A 122 -19.84 -23.49 12.76
C MET A 122 -19.18 -22.68 13.88
N GLY A 123 -18.37 -21.68 13.54
CA GLY A 123 -17.68 -20.83 14.51
C GLY A 123 -18.33 -19.46 14.75
N ARG A 124 -19.44 -19.10 14.09
CA ARG A 124 -19.98 -17.72 14.12
C ARG A 124 -18.91 -16.66 13.82
N LYS A 125 -18.05 -16.93 12.84
CA LYS A 125 -16.87 -16.10 12.52
C LYS A 125 -17.23 -15.01 11.52
N ILE A 126 -16.48 -13.91 11.55
CA ILE A 126 -16.73 -12.73 10.72
C ILE A 126 -15.57 -12.54 9.74
N VAL A 127 -15.89 -12.23 8.49
CA VAL A 127 -14.93 -11.68 7.52
C VAL A 127 -15.35 -10.24 7.21
N ALA A 128 -14.44 -9.29 7.37
CA ALA A 128 -14.68 -7.87 7.16
C ALA A 128 -13.58 -7.27 6.29
N GLY A 129 -13.87 -6.16 5.61
CA GLY A 129 -12.87 -5.37 4.88
C GLY A 129 -12.58 -4.06 5.62
N SER A 130 -11.35 -3.57 5.52
CA SER A 130 -10.97 -2.23 5.97
C SER A 130 -9.99 -1.63 4.97
N CYS A 131 -10.26 -0.40 4.53
CA CYS A 131 -9.42 0.33 3.59
C CYS A 131 -9.26 1.75 4.10
N ILE A 132 -8.01 2.12 4.41
CA ILE A 132 -7.60 3.41 4.98
C ILE A 132 -8.44 3.88 6.18
N GLY A 133 -8.00 4.96 6.82
CA GLY A 133 -8.77 5.63 7.87
C GLY A 133 -9.20 7.01 7.40
N GLY A 134 -10.34 7.50 7.89
CA GLY A 134 -10.71 8.90 7.74
C GLY A 134 -9.73 9.83 8.47
N MET A 135 -9.86 11.13 8.28
CA MET A 135 -8.96 12.12 8.90
C MET A 135 -8.93 12.01 10.44
N LYS A 136 -10.10 11.83 11.07
CA LYS A 136 -10.21 11.69 12.52
C LYS A 136 -9.54 10.42 13.03
N GLU A 137 -9.81 9.28 12.40
CA GLU A 137 -9.21 7.99 12.75
C GLU A 137 -7.68 8.01 12.55
N THR A 138 -7.22 8.67 11.48
CA THR A 138 -5.79 8.86 11.22
C THR A 138 -5.15 9.71 12.31
N GLN A 139 -5.80 10.79 12.74
CA GLN A 139 -5.30 11.63 13.83
C GLN A 139 -5.23 10.85 15.14
N GLU A 140 -6.28 10.12 15.49
CA GLU A 140 -6.31 9.28 16.69
C GLU A 140 -5.19 8.21 16.68
N MET A 141 -4.94 7.60 15.52
CA MET A 141 -3.85 6.65 15.33
C MET A 141 -2.48 7.30 15.55
N VAL A 142 -2.26 8.50 15.00
CA VAL A 142 -1.00 9.26 15.20
C VAL A 142 -0.81 9.64 16.66
N ASP A 143 -1.86 10.12 17.33
CA ASP A 143 -1.81 10.51 18.74
C ASP A 143 -1.52 9.30 19.65
N PHE A 144 -2.14 8.16 19.34
CA PHE A 144 -1.87 6.90 20.03
C PHE A 144 -0.43 6.44 19.82
N ALA A 145 0.06 6.47 18.57
CA ALA A 145 1.42 6.09 18.24
C ALA A 145 2.45 6.97 18.96
N ALA A 146 2.22 8.29 18.99
CA ALA A 146 3.07 9.24 19.72
C ALA A 146 3.09 8.95 21.22
N LYS A 147 1.92 8.70 21.83
CA LYS A 147 1.79 8.39 23.26
C LYS A 147 2.50 7.10 23.67
N HIS A 148 2.49 6.10 22.78
CA HIS A 148 3.03 4.77 23.06
C HIS A 148 4.42 4.54 22.45
N ASN A 149 5.06 5.58 21.91
CA ASN A 149 6.36 5.52 21.25
C ASN A 149 6.42 4.44 20.15
N ILE A 150 5.34 4.34 19.37
CA ILE A 150 5.24 3.44 18.22
C ILE A 150 5.71 4.21 16.99
N SER A 151 6.84 3.79 16.44
CA SER A 151 7.39 4.36 15.20
C SER A 151 7.42 3.31 14.10
N ALA A 152 7.29 3.76 12.85
CA ALA A 152 7.56 2.91 11.70
C ALA A 152 9.06 2.85 11.45
N ASP A 153 9.60 1.64 11.28
CA ASP A 153 10.94 1.47 10.74
C ASP A 153 10.91 1.84 9.25
N VAL A 154 11.79 2.78 8.88
CA VAL A 154 11.85 3.34 7.53
C VAL A 154 13.28 3.38 7.03
N GLU A 155 13.41 3.22 5.72
CA GLU A 155 14.65 3.49 5.00
C GLU A 155 14.44 4.71 4.11
N VAL A 156 15.13 5.80 4.44
CA VAL A 156 14.99 7.05 3.69
C VAL A 156 15.90 7.00 2.46
N ILE A 157 15.30 7.11 1.28
CA ILE A 157 16.00 7.02 -0.01
C ILE A 157 15.89 8.34 -0.79
N PRO A 158 16.87 8.67 -1.65
CA PRO A 158 16.76 9.77 -2.59
C PRO A 158 15.86 9.41 -3.79
N MET A 159 15.37 10.42 -4.51
CA MET A 159 14.44 10.25 -5.63
C MET A 159 15.03 9.47 -6.81
N ASP A 160 16.32 9.62 -7.08
CA ASP A 160 17.03 8.92 -8.15
C ASP A 160 17.14 7.40 -7.89
N TYR A 161 17.12 6.98 -6.62
CA TYR A 161 17.14 5.58 -6.21
C TYR A 161 15.77 4.87 -6.34
N VAL A 162 14.71 5.59 -6.73
CA VAL A 162 13.34 5.06 -6.74
C VAL A 162 13.20 3.77 -7.56
N ASN A 163 13.82 3.68 -8.74
CA ASN A 163 13.72 2.48 -9.58
C ASN A 163 14.39 1.25 -8.93
N THR A 164 15.55 1.45 -8.30
CA THR A 164 16.24 0.39 -7.56
C THR A 164 15.41 -0.07 -6.36
N ALA A 165 14.80 0.87 -5.62
CA ALA A 165 13.88 0.53 -4.54
C ALA A 165 12.67 -0.28 -5.03
N MET A 166 12.12 0.04 -6.21
CA MET A 166 11.04 -0.73 -6.84
C MET A 166 11.48 -2.17 -7.21
N GLU A 167 12.74 -2.38 -7.60
CA GLU A 167 13.27 -3.72 -7.83
C GLU A 167 13.43 -4.53 -6.55
N HIS A 168 13.88 -3.90 -5.47
CA HIS A 168 13.99 -4.54 -4.15
C HIS A 168 12.60 -4.96 -3.66
N LEU A 169 11.60 -4.08 -3.78
CA LEU A 169 10.20 -4.38 -3.46
C LEU A 169 9.65 -5.56 -4.27
N ALA A 170 9.99 -5.64 -5.56
CA ALA A 170 9.57 -6.74 -6.43
C ALA A 170 10.19 -8.09 -6.03
N LYS A 171 11.41 -8.09 -5.49
CA LYS A 171 12.11 -9.29 -5.00
C LYS A 171 11.70 -9.69 -3.57
N ALA A 172 10.78 -8.93 -2.95
CA ALA A 172 10.50 -9.02 -1.51
C ALA A 172 11.75 -8.86 -0.62
N ASP A 173 12.79 -8.20 -1.15
CA ASP A 173 14.07 -7.95 -0.47
C ASP A 173 14.00 -6.59 0.26
N VAL A 174 12.98 -6.45 1.08
CA VAL A 174 12.66 -5.21 1.78
C VAL A 174 12.21 -5.56 3.19
N LYS A 175 13.02 -5.16 4.16
CA LYS A 175 12.77 -5.43 5.58
C LYS A 175 11.83 -4.38 6.21
N TYR A 176 11.83 -3.16 5.67
CA TYR A 176 11.16 -1.97 6.24
C TYR A 176 10.55 -1.09 5.15
N ARG A 177 9.90 0.03 5.49
CA ARG A 177 9.26 0.88 4.47
C ARG A 177 10.25 1.86 3.83
N PHE A 178 10.36 1.86 2.50
CA PHE A 178 11.09 2.91 1.78
C PHE A 178 10.33 4.24 1.85
N VAL A 179 11.05 5.31 2.17
CA VAL A 179 10.52 6.69 2.20
C VAL A 179 11.42 7.59 1.36
N ILE A 180 10.88 8.12 0.27
CA ILE A 180 11.60 9.04 -0.61
C ILE A 180 11.69 10.41 0.05
N ASN A 181 12.90 10.98 0.16
CA ASN A 181 13.12 12.36 0.59
C ASN A 181 12.90 13.34 -0.57
N MET A 182 11.64 13.69 -0.81
CA MET A 182 11.25 14.62 -1.87
C MET A 182 11.82 16.03 -1.66
N GLY A 183 11.87 16.50 -0.42
CA GLY A 183 12.25 17.88 -0.09
C GLY A 183 13.67 18.24 -0.49
N ASN A 184 14.59 17.28 -0.41
CA ASN A 184 16.02 17.51 -0.68
C ASN A 184 16.50 16.93 -2.02
N THR A 185 15.76 16.01 -2.61
CA THR A 185 16.26 15.21 -3.76
C THR A 185 15.45 15.39 -5.04
N LEU A 186 14.24 15.96 -4.95
CA LEU A 186 13.47 16.37 -6.13
C LEU A 186 13.87 17.79 -6.54
N THR A 187 15.05 17.95 -7.14
CA THR A 187 15.47 19.19 -7.78
C THR A 187 14.97 19.21 -9.23
N ALA A 188 14.20 20.25 -9.59
CA ALA A 188 13.87 20.51 -10.99
C ALA A 188 15.16 20.82 -11.75
N ALA A 189 15.50 19.98 -12.73
CA ALA A 189 16.56 20.25 -13.70
C ALA A 189 16.15 21.32 -14.72
#